data_AF-M1EMI9-F1
#
_entry.id   AF-M1EMI9-F1
#
_cell.length_a   1.000
_cell.length_b   1.000
_cell.length_c   1.000
_cell.angle_alpha   90.00
_cell.angle_beta   90.00
_cell.angle_gamma   90.00
#
_symmetry.space_group_name_H-M   'P 1'
#
loop_
_entity.id
_entity.type
_entity.pdbx_description
1 polymer ?
#
loop_
_entity_poly.entity_id
_entity_poly.type
_entity_poly.pdbx_seq_one_letter_code
_entity_poly.pdbx_strand_id
1 'polypeptide(L)'
;MQASSSRSVHLSEWQKNYFAITSGTCTPEQKADAYRAQILRIQYAWANAELSQVCATKLFRKYAEKYSAVIDCDNVETGLNNYAEHILALAR
;
A
#
# COMPACT_ATOMS: atom_id res chain seq x y z
N MET A 1 0.56 14.22 -30.95
CA MET A 1 0.15 13.32 -29.84
C MET A 1 0.03 14.16 -28.58
N GLN A 2 -1.19 14.28 -28.04
CA GLN A 2 -1.50 15.14 -26.91
C GLN A 2 -0.92 14.47 -25.65
N ALA A 3 0.04 15.11 -24.99
CA ALA A 3 0.55 14.62 -23.71
C ALA A 3 -0.62 14.61 -22.72
N SER A 4 -1.13 13.43 -22.38
CA SER A 4 -2.03 13.27 -21.25
C SER A 4 -1.36 13.92 -20.06
N SER A 5 -1.95 15.01 -19.54
CA SER A 5 -1.25 15.82 -18.54
C SER A 5 -0.86 14.92 -17.36
N SER A 6 0.34 15.08 -16.84
CA SER A 6 0.86 14.28 -15.72
C SER A 6 -0.12 14.21 -14.54
N ARG A 7 -0.96 15.24 -14.38
CA ARG A 7 -2.10 15.28 -13.44
C ARG A 7 -3.15 14.20 -13.67
N SER A 8 -3.51 13.92 -14.93
CA SER A 8 -4.49 12.88 -15.28
C SER A 8 -3.99 11.49 -14.90
N VAL A 9 -2.71 11.21 -15.17
CA VAL A 9 -2.06 9.94 -14.78
C VAL A 9 -1.98 9.83 -13.25
N HIS A 10 -1.63 10.91 -12.55
CA HIS A 10 -1.56 10.86 -11.09
C HIS A 10 -2.94 10.66 -10.44
N LEU A 11 -4.00 11.24 -11.02
CA LEU A 11 -5.37 11.07 -10.56
C LEU A 11 -5.87 9.64 -10.78
N SER A 12 -5.63 9.04 -11.95
CA SER A 12 -6.04 7.66 -12.24
C SER A 12 -5.34 6.66 -11.33
N GLU A 13 -4.04 6.84 -11.08
CA GLU A 13 -3.29 6.02 -10.11
C GLU A 13 -3.77 6.24 -8.67
N TRP A 14 -4.22 7.45 -8.31
CA TRP A 14 -4.86 7.66 -7.02
C TRP A 14 -6.18 6.93 -6.89
N GLN A 15 -7.03 6.99 -7.91
CA GLN A 15 -8.33 6.31 -7.91
C GLN A 15 -8.17 4.79 -7.83
N LYS A 16 -7.22 4.22 -8.58
CA LYS A 16 -6.90 2.78 -8.51
C LYS A 16 -6.44 2.36 -7.11
N ASN A 17 -5.48 3.08 -6.52
CA ASN A 17 -4.97 2.76 -5.18
C ASN A 17 -6.05 2.96 -4.11
N TYR A 18 -6.89 3.98 -4.25
CA TYR A 18 -8.01 4.19 -3.33
C TYR A 18 -9.00 3.03 -3.40
N PHE A 19 -9.41 2.64 -4.62
CA PHE A 19 -10.29 1.51 -4.84
C PHE A 19 -9.69 0.22 -4.27
N ALA A 20 -8.39 -0.04 -4.49
CA ALA A 20 -7.71 -1.21 -3.97
C ALA A 20 -7.72 -1.31 -2.43
N ILE A 21 -7.68 -0.16 -1.75
CA ILE A 21 -7.70 -0.09 -0.29
C ILE A 21 -9.12 -0.25 0.28
N THR A 22 -10.14 0.27 -0.42
CA THR A 22 -11.52 0.32 0.08
C THR A 22 -12.41 -0.80 -0.42
N SER A 23 -12.08 -1.40 -1.57
CA SER A 23 -12.82 -2.52 -2.10
C SER A 23 -12.52 -3.78 -1.30
N GLY A 24 -13.57 -4.55 -0.98
CA GLY A 24 -13.43 -5.89 -0.38
C GLY A 24 -12.96 -6.95 -1.38
N THR A 25 -12.77 -6.60 -2.66
CA THR A 25 -12.49 -7.53 -3.75
C THR A 25 -11.01 -7.62 -4.13
N CYS A 26 -10.12 -6.91 -3.44
CA CYS A 26 -8.70 -6.84 -3.80
C CYS A 26 -7.88 -7.89 -3.07
N THR A 27 -6.89 -8.46 -3.76
CA THR A 27 -6.00 -9.45 -3.15
C THR A 27 -5.10 -8.79 -2.09
N PRO A 28 -4.58 -9.56 -1.13
CA PRO A 28 -3.61 -9.06 -0.16
C PRO A 28 -2.41 -8.35 -0.81
N GLU A 29 -1.89 -8.85 -1.94
CA GLU A 29 -0.81 -8.21 -2.71
C GLU A 29 -1.21 -6.84 -3.23
N GLN A 30 -2.37 -6.74 -3.88
CA GLN A 30 -2.87 -5.47 -4.41
C GLN A 30 -3.08 -4.43 -3.30
N LYS A 31 -3.53 -4.88 -2.13
CA LYS A 31 -3.73 -4.03 -0.96
C LYS A 31 -2.40 -3.57 -0.38
N ALA A 32 -1.42 -4.46 -0.30
CA ALA A 32 -0.05 -4.14 0.14
C ALA A 32 0.62 -3.12 -0.80
N ASP A 33 0.52 -3.31 -2.12
CA ASP A 33 1.05 -2.39 -3.12
C ASP A 33 0.39 -1.02 -3.05
N ALA A 34 -0.94 -0.98 -2.85
CA ALA A 34 -1.66 0.28 -2.68
C ALA A 34 -1.22 1.04 -1.42
N TYR A 35 -1.00 0.36 -0.28
CA TYR A 35 -0.43 1.00 0.91
C TYR A 35 1.00 1.50 0.69
N ARG A 36 1.83 0.71 0.01
CA ARG A 36 3.20 1.12 -0.37
C ARG A 36 3.20 2.37 -1.24
N ALA A 37 2.29 2.45 -2.22
CA ALA A 37 2.12 3.63 -3.06
C ALA A 37 1.71 4.88 -2.26
N GLN A 38 0.85 4.73 -1.24
CA GLN A 38 0.50 5.85 -0.35
C GLN A 38 1.70 6.33 0.48
N ILE A 39 2.50 5.40 1.02
CA ILE A 39 3.72 5.74 1.76
C ILE A 39 4.69 6.54 0.88
N LEU A 40 4.92 6.11 -0.37
CA LEU A 40 5.79 6.83 -1.32
C LEU A 40 5.27 8.24 -1.64
N ARG A 41 3.95 8.41 -1.77
CA ARG A 41 3.33 9.73 -1.97
C ARG A 41 3.50 10.66 -0.77
N ILE A 42 3.37 10.12 0.44
CA ILE A 42 3.61 10.88 1.67
C ILE A 42 5.08 11.30 1.74
N GLN A 43 6.02 10.41 1.39
CA GLN A 43 7.45 10.74 1.30
C GLN A 43 7.70 11.87 0.31
N TYR A 44 7.13 11.77 -0.89
CA TYR A 44 7.27 12.81 -1.92
C TYR A 44 6.73 14.15 -1.44
N ALA A 45 5.49 14.21 -0.96
CA ALA A 45 4.87 15.46 -0.50
C ALA A 45 5.62 16.07 0.70
N TRP A 46 6.14 15.24 1.62
CA TRP A 46 6.97 15.73 2.73
C TRP A 46 8.31 16.28 2.24
N ALA A 47 9.00 15.59 1.32
CA ALA A 47 10.26 16.05 0.74
C ALA A 47 10.13 17.36 -0.04
N ASN A 48 8.95 17.64 -0.60
CA ASN A 48 8.64 18.89 -1.31
C ASN A 48 8.03 19.98 -0.40
N ALA A 49 8.02 19.78 0.92
CA ALA A 49 7.43 20.69 1.91
C ALA A 49 5.92 20.96 1.73
N GLU A 50 5.20 20.09 1.01
CA GLU A 50 3.75 20.13 0.85
C GLU A 50 3.01 19.58 2.08
N LEU A 51 3.72 18.84 2.94
CA LEU A 51 3.23 18.30 4.21
C LEU A 51 4.10 18.75 5.38
N SER A 52 3.46 19.10 6.50
CA SER A 52 4.18 19.32 7.76
C SER A 52 4.73 18.01 8.31
N GLN A 53 5.82 18.07 9.07
CA GLN A 53 6.42 16.91 9.72
C GLN A 53 5.42 16.16 10.62
N VAL A 54 4.59 16.89 11.37
CA VAL A 54 3.57 16.30 12.25
C VAL A 54 2.52 15.53 11.44
N CYS A 55 2.06 16.10 10.32
CA CYS A 55 1.13 15.42 9.43
C CYS A 55 1.75 14.20 8.76
N ALA A 56 2.98 14.33 8.23
CA ALA A 56 3.71 13.23 7.61
C ALA A 56 3.90 12.06 8.60
N THR A 57 4.28 12.34 9.84
CA THR A 57 4.46 11.30 10.88
C THR A 57 3.17 10.54 11.18
N LYS A 58 2.03 11.24 11.31
CA LYS A 58 0.72 10.60 11.53
C LYS A 58 0.30 9.74 10.34
N LEU A 59 0.53 10.23 9.12
CA LEU A 59 0.19 9.50 7.90
C LEU A 59 1.09 8.28 7.71
N PHE A 60 2.40 8.40 7.94
CA PHE A 60 3.33 7.28 7.89
C PHE A 60 2.94 6.19 8.86
N ARG A 61 2.67 6.54 10.13
CA ARG A 61 2.20 5.57 11.12
C ARG A 61 0.97 4.81 10.62
N LYS A 62 -0.07 5.54 10.21
CA LYS A 62 -1.33 4.95 9.74
C LYS A 62 -1.14 3.96 8.58
N TYR A 63 -0.34 4.31 7.58
CA TYR A 63 -0.17 3.44 6.41
C TYR A 63 0.87 2.35 6.62
N ALA A 64 1.88 2.57 7.46
CA ALA A 64 2.82 1.52 7.88
C ALA A 64 2.10 0.43 8.69
N GLU A 65 1.26 0.81 9.66
CA GLU A 65 0.45 -0.13 10.45
C GLU A 65 -0.50 -0.96 9.56
N LYS A 66 -1.12 -0.31 8.55
CA LYS A 66 -1.97 -1.01 7.59
C LYS A 66 -1.21 -1.94 6.66
N TYR A 67 -0.01 -1.55 6.24
CA TYR A 67 0.85 -2.37 5.41
C TYR A 67 1.35 -3.59 6.19
N SER A 68 1.86 -3.40 7.41
CA SER A 68 2.31 -4.49 8.28
C SER A 68 1.15 -5.45 8.60
N ALA A 69 -0.07 -4.95 8.82
CA ALA A 69 -1.23 -5.80 9.02
C ALA A 69 -1.57 -6.74 7.85
N VAL A 70 -1.11 -6.44 6.62
CA VAL A 70 -1.23 -7.36 5.48
C VAL A 70 0.00 -8.26 5.38
N ILE A 71 1.20 -7.71 5.54
CA ILE A 71 2.45 -8.46 5.38
C ILE A 71 2.66 -9.50 6.47
N ASP A 72 2.37 -9.14 7.71
CA ASP A 72 2.63 -9.99 8.88
C ASP A 72 1.47 -10.95 9.18
N CYS A 73 0.34 -10.78 8.49
CA CYS A 73 -0.84 -11.62 8.69
C CYS A 73 -0.61 -13.03 8.12
N ASP A 74 -0.83 -14.02 8.99
CA ASP A 74 -0.73 -15.46 8.77
C ASP A 74 -1.96 -16.08 8.11
N ASN A 75 -3.07 -15.33 8.00
CA ASN A 75 -4.25 -15.77 7.28
C ASN A 75 -4.01 -15.67 5.77
N VAL A 76 -4.01 -16.82 5.09
CA VAL A 76 -3.81 -16.96 3.64
C VAL A 76 -4.79 -16.14 2.79
N GLU A 77 -6.00 -15.87 3.28
CA GLU A 77 -7.00 -15.07 2.55
C GLU A 77 -6.73 -13.56 2.62
N THR A 78 -6.08 -13.08 3.68
CA THR A 78 -5.98 -11.65 3.98
C THR A 78 -4.55 -11.13 4.15
N GLY A 79 -3.58 -12.03 4.24
CA GLY A 79 -2.20 -11.76 4.58
C GLY A 79 -1.21 -12.32 3.58
N LEU A 80 0.05 -11.96 3.75
CA LEU A 80 1.17 -12.37 2.89
C LEU A 80 2.30 -13.04 3.67
N ASN A 81 2.06 -13.40 4.94
CA ASN A 81 3.07 -14.05 5.77
C ASN A 81 3.16 -15.54 5.44
N ASN A 82 4.04 -15.87 4.49
CA ASN A 82 4.18 -17.23 3.98
C ASN A 82 5.34 -17.99 4.65
N TYR A 83 5.86 -17.51 5.79
CA TYR A 83 7.10 -18.03 6.38
C TYR A 83 6.99 -19.52 6.81
N ALA A 84 5.78 -20.03 7.04
CA ALA A 84 5.56 -21.38 7.58
C ALA A 84 5.00 -22.42 6.59
N GLU A 85 4.31 -22.03 5.52
CA GLU A 85 3.64 -23.02 4.65
C GLU A 85 4.62 -23.98 3.97
N HIS A 86 5.74 -23.46 3.45
CA HIS A 86 6.70 -24.27 2.71
C HIS A 86 7.57 -25.17 3.62
N ILE A 87 7.74 -24.79 4.91
CA ILE A 87 8.44 -25.62 5.89
C ILE A 87 7.54 -26.77 6.36
N LEU A 88 6.25 -26.50 6.58
CA LEU A 88 5.28 -27.53 6.98
C LEU A 88 4.99 -28.55 5.86
N ALA A 89 5.03 -28.13 4.59
CA ALA A 89 4.83 -29.01 3.44
C ALA A 89 5.98 -30.02 3.24
N LEU A 90 7.22 -29.68 3.64
CA LEU A 90 8.39 -30.55 3.54
C LEU A 90 8.51 -31.57 4.69
N ALA A 91 7.69 -31.45 5.73
CA ALA A 91 7.70 -32.32 6.91
C ALA A 91 6.66 -33.46 6.85
N ARG A 92 6.02 -33.69 5.69
CA ARG A 92 5.11 -34.81 5.42
C ARG A 92 5.73 -35.77 4.42
#